data_AF-A0AAP4UY68-F1
#
_entry.id   AF-A0AAP4UY68-F1
#
_cell.length_a   1.000
_cell.length_b   1.000
_cell.length_c   1.000
_cell.angle_alpha   90.00
_cell.angle_beta   90.00
_cell.angle_gamma   90.00
#
_symmetry.space_group_name_H-M   'P 1'
#
loop_
_entity.id
_entity.type
_entity.pdbx_description
1 polymer ?
#
loop_
_entity_poly.entity_id
_entity_poly.type
_entity_poly.pdbx_seq_one_letter_code
_entity_poly.pdbx_strand_id
1 'polypeptide(L)' 'MIDRPTKIEDIKVWLDIFANGITKDLTTKQKEIFKEEVEKILKNKIYSEEFGWLADYVRLRVVANKL' A
#
# COMPACT_ATOMS: atom_id res chain seq x y z
N MET A 1 4.89 19.11 -9.55
CA MET A 1 5.35 17.80 -9.02
C MET A 1 5.41 16.83 -10.20
N ILE A 2 6.42 15.97 -10.28
CA ILE A 2 6.46 14.92 -11.31
C ILE A 2 5.58 13.79 -10.80
N ASP A 3 4.51 13.49 -11.53
CA ASP A 3 3.67 12.34 -11.20
C ASP A 3 4.47 11.05 -11.37
N ARG A 4 4.38 10.17 -10.37
CA ARG A 4 5.10 8.90 -10.30
C ARG A 4 4.15 7.85 -9.72
N PRO A 5 3.21 7.34 -10.54
CA PRO A 5 2.34 6.25 -10.14
C PRO A 5 3.21 5.06 -9.76
N THR A 6 2.92 4.46 -8.62
CA THR A 6 3.64 3.27 -8.16
C THR A 6 2.69 2.09 -8.23
N LYS A 7 2.90 1.24 -9.22
CA LYS A 7 2.14 0.01 -9.40
C LYS A 7 2.45 -0.94 -8.26
N ILE A 8 1.41 -1.57 -7.75
CA ILE A 8 1.51 -2.72 -6.84
C ILE A 8 1.03 -3.93 -7.66
N GLU A 9 1.81 -5.00 -7.69
CA GLU A 9 1.41 -6.22 -8.40
C GLU A 9 0.29 -6.94 -7.64
N ASP A 10 0.47 -7.11 -6.33
CA ASP A 10 -0.52 -7.68 -5.43
C ASP A 10 -0.54 -6.91 -4.10
N ILE A 11 -1.70 -6.36 -3.76
CA ILE A 11 -1.89 -5.60 -2.53
C ILE A 11 -1.68 -6.46 -1.27
N LYS A 12 -1.94 -7.77 -1.32
CA LYS A 12 -1.73 -8.68 -0.18
C LYS A 12 -0.24 -8.87 0.12
N VAL A 13 0.56 -9.03 -0.93
CA VAL A 13 2.04 -9.10 -0.80
C VAL A 13 2.58 -7.78 -0.27
N TRP A 14 2.05 -6.66 -0.75
CA TRP A 14 2.42 -5.34 -0.23
C TRP A 14 2.12 -5.22 1.28
N LEU A 15 0.96 -5.69 1.73
CA LEU A 15 0.60 -5.71 3.14
C LEU A 15 1.50 -6.62 3.98
N ASP A 16 1.96 -7.75 3.44
CA ASP A 16 2.91 -8.61 4.14
C ASP A 16 4.25 -7.92 4.45
N ILE A 17 4.69 -7.05 3.54
CA ILE A 17 5.95 -6.30 3.69
C ILE A 17 5.77 -5.12 4.66
N PHE A 18 4.70 -4.33 4.48
CA PHE A 18 4.59 -3.01 5.12
C PHE A 18 3.64 -2.96 6.33
N ALA A 19 2.67 -3.88 6.44
CA ALA A 19 1.66 -3.85 7.51
C ALA A 19 2.03 -4.69 8.74
N ASN A 20 3.20 -5.34 8.77
CA ASN A 20 3.59 -6.19 9.89
C ASN A 20 3.66 -5.41 11.22
N GLY A 21 4.03 -4.12 11.20
CA GLY A 21 4.08 -3.29 12.40
C GLY A 21 2.74 -3.17 13.14
N ILE A 22 1.62 -3.21 12.42
CA ILE A 22 0.26 -3.09 12.97
C ILE A 22 -0.48 -4.43 13.08
N THR A 23 0.03 -5.47 12.41
CA THR A 23 -0.60 -6.81 12.39
C THR A 23 0.18 -7.84 13.21
N LYS A 24 1.30 -7.47 13.85
CA LYS A 24 2.21 -8.42 14.52
C LYS A 24 1.53 -9.36 15.54
N ASP A 25 0.52 -8.86 16.26
CA ASP A 25 -0.15 -9.60 17.34
C ASP A 25 -1.38 -10.39 16.84
N LEU A 26 -1.67 -10.33 15.54
CA LEU A 26 -2.74 -11.12 14.92
C LEU A 26 -2.28 -12.55 14.66
N THR A 27 -3.17 -13.51 14.88
CA THR A 27 -3.01 -14.89 14.42
C THR A 27 -2.93 -14.95 12.89
N THR A 28 -2.39 -16.04 12.33
CA THR A 28 -2.33 -16.24 10.87
C THR A 28 -3.69 -16.06 10.20
N LYS A 29 -4.75 -16.64 10.78
CA LYS A 29 -6.12 -16.51 10.27
C LYS A 29 -6.62 -15.07 10.31
N GLN A 30 -6.31 -14.31 11.36
CA GLN A 30 -6.67 -12.89 11.44
C GLN A 30 -5.90 -12.05 10.42
N LYS A 31 -4.63 -12.38 10.13
CA LYS A 31 -3.85 -11.72 9.07
C LYS A 31 -4.43 -11.98 7.68
N GLU A 32 -4.90 -13.20 7.42
CA GLU A 32 -5.60 -13.54 6.16
C GLU A 32 -6.88 -12.71 6.00
N ILE A 33 -7.75 -12.70 7.02
CA ILE A 33 -8.98 -11.91 7.04
C ILE A 33 -8.67 -10.42 6.86
N PHE A 34 -7.66 -9.90 7.56
CA PHE A 34 -7.22 -8.50 7.43
C PHE A 34 -6.84 -8.17 5.97
N LYS A 35 -6.04 -9.02 5.33
CA LYS A 35 -5.61 -8.82 3.94
C LYS A 35 -6.78 -8.85 2.95
N GLU A 36 -7.73 -9.75 3.14
CA GLU A 36 -8.94 -9.84 2.30
C GLU A 36 -9.85 -8.62 2.44
N GLU A 37 -10.09 -8.16 3.67
CA GLU A 37 -10.93 -7.00 3.92
C GLU A 37 -10.28 -5.71 3.40
N VAL A 38 -8.97 -5.55 3.57
CA VAL A 38 -8.23 -4.40 3.00
C VAL A 38 -8.31 -4.40 1.48
N GLU A 39 -8.06 -5.54 0.82
CA GLU A 39 -8.19 -5.65 -0.63
C GLU A 39 -9.60 -5.24 -1.09
N LYS A 40 -10.65 -5.79 -0.46
CA LYS A 40 -12.05 -5.50 -0.79
C LYS A 40 -12.39 -4.01 -0.65
N ILE A 41 -11.94 -3.36 0.43
CA ILE A 41 -12.17 -1.94 0.67
C ILE A 41 -11.42 -1.07 -0.34
N LEU A 42 -10.18 -1.43 -0.65
CA LEU A 42 -9.30 -0.63 -1.51
C LEU A 42 -9.56 -0.82 -3.00
N LYS A 43 -10.17 -1.94 -3.42
CA LYS A 43 -10.49 -2.21 -4.83
C LYS A 43 -11.33 -1.10 -5.46
N ASN A 44 -12.25 -0.50 -4.70
CA ASN A 44 -13.08 0.60 -5.19
C ASN A 44 -12.41 1.98 -5.09
N LYS A 45 -11.17 2.06 -4.57
CA LYS A 45 -10.47 3.34 -4.30
C LYS A 45 -9.21 3.53 -5.13
N ILE A 46 -8.40 2.47 -5.25
CA ILE A 46 -7.03 2.56 -5.78
C ILE A 46 -6.68 1.46 -6.79
N TYR A 47 -7.66 0.64 -7.16
CA TYR A 47 -7.54 -0.33 -8.25
C TYR A 47 -8.29 0.16 -9.48
N SER A 48 -7.73 -0.08 -10.67
CA SER A 48 -8.45 0.04 -11.93
C SER A 48 -8.14 -1.14 -12.84
N GLU A 49 -9.06 -1.49 -13.73
CA GLU A 49 -8.85 -2.56 -14.72
C GLU A 49 -7.72 -2.23 -15.71
N GLU A 50 -7.48 -0.95 -15.98
CA GLU A 50 -6.44 -0.50 -16.92
C GLU A 50 -5.04 -0.51 -16.30
N PHE A 51 -4.91 -0.12 -15.03
CA PHE A 51 -3.61 0.12 -14.40
C PHE A 51 -3.27 -0.82 -13.24
N GLY A 52 -4.22 -1.65 -12.81
CA GLY A 52 -4.10 -2.50 -11.63
C GLY A 52 -4.13 -1.69 -10.33
N TRP A 53 -3.44 -2.17 -9.31
CA TRP A 53 -3.29 -1.46 -8.04
C TRP A 53 -2.28 -0.32 -8.16
N LEU A 54 -2.67 0.88 -7.74
CA LEU A 54 -1.80 2.06 -7.70
C LEU A 54 -1.69 2.59 -6.27
N ALA A 55 -0.47 2.66 -5.74
CA ALA A 55 -0.23 3.25 -4.43
C ALA A 55 -0.45 4.77 -4.47
N ASP A 56 -1.20 5.28 -3.50
CA ASP A 56 -1.54 6.70 -3.30
C ASP A 56 -0.49 7.46 -2.48
N TYR A 57 0.80 7.22 -2.78
CA TYR A 57 1.90 7.80 -2.01
C TYR A 57 1.97 9.33 -2.07
N VAL A 58 1.93 9.95 -0.90
CA VAL A 58 2.33 11.35 -0.70
C VAL A 58 3.82 11.41 -0.35
N ARG A 59 4.62 12.14 -1.13
CA ARG A 59 6.09 12.18 -0.99
C ARG A 59 6.57 13.58 -0.63
N LEU A 60 7.31 13.68 0.47
CA LEU A 60 8.04 14.90 0.82
C LEU A 60 9.41 14.90 0.13
N ARG A 61 9.79 16.04 -0.46
CA ARG A 61 11.13 16.27 -0.99
C ARG A 61 11.70 17.54 -0.35
N VAL A 62 12.88 17.41 0.25
CA VAL A 62 13.60 18.51 0.88
C VAL A 62 14.98 18.66 0.26
N VAL A 63 15.50 19.88 0.25
CA VAL A 63 16.88 20.19 -0.15
C VAL A 63 17.48 21.01 0.99
N ALA A 64 18.60 20.54 1.53
CA ALA A 64 19.37 21.26 2.53
C ALA A 64 20.58 21.92 1.86
N ASN A 65 20.76 23.22 2.08
CA ASN A 65 21.94 23.96 1.66
C ASN A 65 22.75 24.31 2.91
N LYS A 66 24.02 23.88 2.94
CA LYS A 66 24.96 24.31 3.97
C LYS A 66 25.34 25.76 3.70
N LEU A 67 25.11 26.63 4.68
CA LEU A 67 25.61 28.01 4.68
C LEU A 67 27.11 28.04 4.98
#